data_AF-A0A0A2KAY6-F1
#
_entry.id   AF-A0A0A2KAY6-F1
#
_cell.length_a   1.000
_cell.length_b   1.000
_cell.length_c   1.000
_cell.angle_alpha   90.00
_cell.angle_beta   90.00
_cell.angle_gamma   90.00
#
_symmetry.space_group_name_H-M   'P 1'
#
loop_
_entity.id
_entity.type
_entity.pdbx_description
1 polymer ?
#
loop_
_entity_poly.entity_id
_entity_poly.type
_entity_poly.pdbx_seq_one_letter_code
_entity_poly.pdbx_strand_id
1 'polypeptide(L)'
;MLFRSILLAALSGVPLVAPAALPKRGSSLELVDGPFFTFHYKTDRPSENNWIGIYSIYGEGPGKEDSIYWDWMRESEETKRINDAHFNWGAYKAYLLAGSGDTVLAGPIDIFLSGEGPISFNVERFTTKNAREAEKFEARVSGLLHHAPDPNTKYSKESSDADWVSVSEDGIISGIPSGSGSSKITIRATASDRSTATVDVTVPVVASGKPLVTELKVLSLNLWYGGTKVNDYNRKQISAIANSGADIVGLQESTHGHATQIADALGWQSWQGGDSSIISRYPISEKYGAVTKTSVAVKDADAIMDTERRASRVRQIQEIVGAMADALNNADKVPVLLTGDFNAPSHLDWTDATSSSHCGIGQFDWPTSKVPIDAGLTDAYRELHPDPAADPANTWSPIYLNNDDYNGRKEPMDRIDFVYYKGNLTPKKSETYMVGNPKPEPDHSDNEWPTDHKGVLVTFKISPPPNIQIHGVLSRPRPPSF
;
A
#
# COMPACT_ATOMS: atom_id res chain seq x y z
N MET A 1 12.74 5.43 -27.70
CA MET A 1 11.68 6.24 -27.08
C MET A 1 12.15 6.55 -25.66
N LEU A 2 12.16 7.84 -25.31
CA LEU A 2 12.93 8.40 -24.19
C LEU A 2 12.47 7.84 -22.82
N PHE A 3 13.37 7.11 -22.15
CA PHE A 3 13.32 6.88 -20.72
C PHE A 3 13.63 8.20 -20.00
N ARG A 4 12.65 8.77 -19.29
CA ARG A 4 12.92 9.78 -18.26
C ARG A 4 12.96 9.07 -16.92
N SER A 5 14.14 8.57 -16.57
CA SER A 5 14.49 8.22 -15.20
C SER A 5 14.48 9.51 -14.38
N ILE A 6 13.66 9.57 -13.33
CA ILE A 6 13.80 10.59 -12.29
C ILE A 6 15.06 10.20 -11.52
N LEU A 7 16.16 10.89 -11.85
CA LEU A 7 17.41 10.82 -11.12
C LEU A 7 17.19 11.49 -9.78
N LEU A 8 17.03 10.71 -8.70
CA LEU A 8 17.18 11.24 -7.35
C LEU A 8 18.66 11.60 -7.21
N ALA A 9 18.96 12.89 -7.13
CA ALA A 9 20.34 13.36 -7.00
C ALA A 9 20.93 12.81 -5.69
N ALA A 10 21.99 12.02 -5.82
CA ALA A 10 22.82 11.60 -4.71
C ALA A 10 23.45 12.86 -4.07
N LEU A 11 23.10 13.14 -2.82
CA LEU A 11 23.74 14.18 -2.02
C LEU A 11 25.10 13.63 -1.56
N SER A 12 26.17 14.11 -2.22
CA SER A 12 27.56 13.89 -1.80
C SER A 12 27.85 14.63 -0.49
N GLY A 13 28.58 13.96 0.41
CA GLY A 13 28.80 14.32 1.81
C GLY A 13 29.33 15.73 2.10
N VAL A 14 28.54 16.42 2.92
CA VAL A 14 28.86 17.46 3.92
C VAL A 14 27.78 17.28 5.00
N PRO A 15 28.02 17.49 6.32
CA PRO A 15 26.93 17.47 7.30
C PRO A 15 25.84 18.44 6.83
N LEU A 16 24.70 17.87 6.41
CA LEU A 16 23.64 18.64 5.78
C LEU A 16 22.78 19.24 6.89
N VAL A 17 23.14 20.46 7.31
CA VAL A 17 22.09 21.42 7.66
C VAL A 17 21.22 21.50 6.41
N ALA A 18 19.94 21.15 6.52
CA ALA A 18 19.01 21.21 5.40
C ALA A 18 19.17 22.58 4.71
N PRO A 19 19.41 22.65 3.39
CA PRO A 19 19.56 23.93 2.73
C PRO A 19 18.29 24.74 2.96
N ALA A 20 18.43 25.95 3.50
CA ALA A 20 17.33 26.89 3.67
C ALA A 20 16.54 26.98 2.35
N ALA A 21 15.23 26.79 2.40
CA ALA A 21 14.37 27.01 1.24
C ALA A 21 14.59 28.45 0.76
N LEU A 22 14.86 28.63 -0.55
CA LEU A 22 15.07 29.95 -1.14
C LEU A 22 13.94 30.91 -0.70
N PRO A 23 14.26 32.06 -0.08
CA PRO A 23 13.25 32.90 0.57
C PRO A 23 12.26 33.42 -0.47
N LYS A 24 11.02 32.93 -0.42
CA LYS A 24 9.90 33.63 -1.05
C LYS A 24 9.52 34.80 -0.14
N ARG A 25 10.21 35.94 -0.34
CA ARG A 25 9.95 37.22 0.36
C ARG A 25 10.23 37.18 1.86
N GLY A 26 11.47 37.49 2.26
CA GLY A 26 11.84 37.90 3.63
C GLY A 26 11.62 36.88 4.77
N SER A 27 11.04 35.73 4.48
CA SER A 27 10.72 34.69 5.45
C SER A 27 11.63 33.47 5.27
N SER A 28 12.00 32.83 6.37
CA SER A 28 12.80 31.61 6.43
C SER A 28 12.24 30.64 7.47
N LEU A 29 12.51 29.36 7.23
CA LEU A 29 12.23 28.27 8.16
C LEU A 29 13.42 27.33 8.10
N GLU A 30 14.02 27.05 9.26
CA GLU A 30 15.24 26.25 9.38
C GLU A 30 15.08 25.29 10.56
N LEU A 31 15.52 24.03 10.36
CA LEU A 31 15.64 23.07 11.45
C LEU A 31 16.94 23.36 12.21
N VAL A 32 16.83 23.52 13.53
CA VAL A 32 17.94 23.71 14.46
C VAL A 32 18.29 22.35 15.07
N ASP A 33 19.58 22.04 15.14
CA ASP A 33 20.07 20.82 15.78
C ASP A 33 19.62 20.73 17.25
N GLY A 34 19.01 19.60 17.59
CA GLY A 34 18.54 19.30 18.95
C GLY A 34 17.68 18.03 19.00
N PRO A 35 17.39 17.50 20.19
CA PRO A 35 16.40 16.42 20.31
C PRO A 35 15.03 16.98 19.91
N PHE A 36 14.30 16.25 19.08
CA PHE A 36 13.01 16.65 18.49
C PHE A 36 13.08 17.80 17.47
N PHE A 37 11.99 18.03 16.75
CA PHE A 37 11.94 19.10 15.76
C PHE A 37 11.99 20.47 16.44
N THR A 38 13.13 21.16 16.31
CA THR A 38 13.28 22.54 16.77
C THR A 38 13.46 23.44 15.55
N PHE A 39 12.57 24.40 15.35
CA PHE A 39 12.61 25.28 14.19
C PHE A 39 13.00 26.70 14.60
N HIS A 40 13.96 27.27 13.91
CA HIS A 40 14.13 28.71 13.87
C HIS A 40 13.39 29.24 12.64
N TYR A 41 12.50 30.22 12.83
CA TYR A 41 11.80 30.85 11.73
C TYR A 41 11.91 32.37 11.82
N LYS A 42 11.83 32.99 10.66
CA LYS A 42 11.74 34.43 10.50
C LYS A 42 10.66 34.74 9.47
N THR A 43 9.90 35.80 9.68
CA THR A 43 8.98 36.32 8.69
C THR A 43 8.92 37.85 8.71
N ASP A 44 8.86 38.45 7.52
CA ASP A 44 8.59 39.87 7.34
C ASP A 44 7.09 40.20 7.43
N ARG A 45 6.25 39.21 7.72
CA ARG A 45 4.78 39.28 7.80
C ARG A 45 4.25 38.59 9.06
N PRO A 46 4.64 39.04 10.27
CA PRO A 46 4.10 38.48 11.50
C PRO A 46 2.57 38.59 11.51
N SER A 47 1.91 37.55 12.00
CA SER A 47 0.45 37.47 12.06
C SER A 47 0.03 36.46 13.11
N GLU A 48 -1.04 36.77 13.84
CA GLU A 48 -1.68 35.84 14.78
C GLU A 48 -2.12 34.52 14.13
N ASN A 49 -2.27 34.52 12.79
CA ASN A 49 -2.71 33.38 12.00
C ASN A 49 -1.59 32.70 11.21
N ASN A 50 -0.32 33.03 11.45
CA ASN A 50 0.79 32.27 10.86
C ASN A 50 1.02 30.99 11.65
N TRP A 51 1.36 29.90 10.97
CA TRP A 51 1.50 28.59 11.59
C TRP A 51 2.54 27.73 10.87
N ILE A 52 3.06 26.72 11.56
CA ILE A 52 3.84 25.65 10.95
C ILE A 52 2.93 24.49 10.65
N GLY A 53 3.00 23.96 9.42
CA GLY A 53 2.40 22.68 9.08
C GLY A 53 3.49 21.65 8.82
N ILE A 54 3.41 20.50 9.49
CA ILE A 54 4.26 19.34 9.26
C ILE A 54 3.44 18.26 8.57
N TYR A 55 3.96 17.78 7.45
CA TYR A 55 3.29 16.88 6.53
C TYR A 55 4.16 15.64 6.31
N SER A 56 3.54 14.58 5.81
CA SER A 56 4.26 13.42 5.29
C SER A 56 5.27 13.87 4.25
N ILE A 57 6.47 13.28 4.22
CA ILE A 57 7.44 13.53 3.14
C ILE A 57 6.84 13.19 1.75
N TYR A 58 5.88 12.28 1.70
CA TYR A 58 5.16 11.86 0.49
C TYR A 58 3.87 12.62 0.25
N GLY A 59 3.46 13.47 1.19
CA GLY A 59 2.25 14.25 1.12
C GLY A 59 2.31 15.36 0.07
N GLU A 60 1.14 15.79 -0.39
CA GLU A 60 1.01 16.88 -1.37
C GLU A 60 1.25 18.27 -0.74
N GLY A 61 1.23 18.36 0.59
CA GLY A 61 1.45 19.56 1.37
C GLY A 61 0.23 20.50 1.45
N PRO A 62 0.46 21.75 1.89
CA PRO A 62 -0.60 22.69 2.24
C PRO A 62 -1.55 22.98 1.06
N GLY A 63 -2.86 22.96 1.35
CA GLY A 63 -3.94 23.20 0.37
C GLY A 63 -4.34 22.00 -0.48
N LYS A 64 -3.68 20.86 -0.25
CA LYS A 64 -4.01 19.58 -0.87
C LYS A 64 -4.32 18.50 0.15
N GLU A 65 -3.75 18.62 1.35
CA GLU A 65 -3.97 17.68 2.44
C GLU A 65 -3.90 18.41 3.79
N ASP A 66 -4.40 17.74 4.83
CA ASP A 66 -4.27 18.21 6.21
C ASP A 66 -2.86 17.91 6.75
N SER A 67 -2.34 18.80 7.58
CA SER A 67 -1.06 18.58 8.25
C SER A 67 -1.17 17.48 9.31
N ILE A 68 -0.15 16.64 9.43
CA ILE A 68 0.00 15.67 10.53
C ILE A 68 0.07 16.40 11.87
N TYR A 69 0.76 17.53 11.88
CA TYR A 69 0.89 18.39 13.04
C TYR A 69 0.90 19.85 12.61
N TRP A 70 0.31 20.71 13.44
CA TRP A 70 0.40 22.14 13.26
C TRP A 70 0.55 22.88 14.59
N ASP A 71 1.16 24.06 14.52
CA ASP A 71 1.25 24.97 15.67
C ASP A 71 1.40 26.42 15.20
N TRP A 72 0.98 27.38 16.02
CA TRP A 72 1.06 28.80 15.68
C TRP A 72 2.51 29.30 15.68
N MET A 73 2.84 30.17 14.72
CA MET A 73 4.15 30.80 14.51
C MET A 73 3.96 32.31 14.26
N ARG A 74 3.58 33.03 15.33
CA ARG A 74 3.00 34.38 15.24
C ARG A 74 4.01 35.50 15.15
N GLU A 75 5.18 35.27 15.73
CA GLU A 75 6.21 36.28 15.91
C GLU A 75 6.93 36.58 14.59
N SER A 76 7.63 37.72 14.52
CA SER A 76 8.47 38.02 13.36
C SER A 76 9.72 37.13 13.30
N GLU A 77 10.17 36.62 14.44
CA GLU A 77 11.33 35.75 14.57
C GLU A 77 11.28 35.00 15.91
N GLU A 78 11.40 33.67 15.88
CA GLU A 78 11.37 32.84 17.09
C GLU A 78 12.05 31.48 16.81
N THR A 79 12.55 30.85 17.87
CA THR A 79 12.96 29.44 17.84
C THR A 79 11.97 28.62 18.66
N LYS A 80 11.27 27.71 18.00
CA LYS A 80 10.19 26.91 18.58
C LYS A 80 10.50 25.43 18.54
N ARG A 81 10.45 24.79 19.70
CA ARG A 81 10.60 23.33 19.85
C ARG A 81 9.24 22.66 19.78
N ILE A 82 9.14 21.63 18.97
CA ILE A 82 7.96 20.79 18.79
C ILE A 82 8.32 19.39 19.28
N ASN A 83 7.57 18.92 20.27
CA ASN A 83 7.65 17.57 20.79
C ASN A 83 6.23 17.03 20.89
N ASP A 84 5.86 16.20 19.93
CA ASP A 84 4.50 15.68 19.81
C ASP A 84 4.55 14.16 19.61
N ALA A 85 3.67 13.45 20.31
CA ALA A 85 3.62 11.98 20.32
C ALA A 85 3.11 11.38 19.00
N HIS A 86 2.51 12.17 18.11
CA HIS A 86 2.00 11.71 16.82
C HIS A 86 3.10 11.54 15.77
N PHE A 87 4.32 12.04 16.02
CA PHE A 87 5.43 11.80 15.10
C PHE A 87 6.00 10.40 15.28
N ASN A 88 5.94 9.64 14.19
CA ASN A 88 6.79 8.46 14.02
C ASN A 88 8.20 8.89 13.62
N TRP A 89 9.17 8.02 13.82
CA TRP A 89 10.51 8.25 13.29
C TRP A 89 10.51 8.26 11.77
N GLY A 90 11.39 9.07 11.16
CA GLY A 90 11.48 9.18 9.70
C GLY A 90 11.40 10.60 9.16
N ALA A 91 11.23 10.69 7.84
CA ALA A 91 11.28 11.96 7.11
C ALA A 91 9.90 12.62 6.99
N TYR A 92 9.90 13.96 7.04
CA TYR A 92 8.72 14.82 6.92
C TYR A 92 9.05 16.09 6.13
N LYS A 93 8.02 16.85 5.78
CA LYS A 93 8.17 18.21 5.24
C LYS A 93 7.53 19.22 6.19
N ALA A 94 8.25 20.30 6.46
CA ALA A 94 7.72 21.43 7.23
C ALA A 94 7.58 22.69 6.36
N TYR A 95 6.47 23.40 6.58
CA TYR A 95 6.14 24.66 5.91
C TYR A 95 5.80 25.72 6.95
N LEU A 96 6.29 26.94 6.74
CA LEU A 96 5.76 28.12 7.42
C LEU A 96 4.63 28.70 6.55
N LEU A 97 3.45 28.86 7.13
CA LEU A 97 2.20 29.18 6.44
C LEU A 97 1.55 30.43 7.02
N ALA A 98 0.81 31.15 6.17
CA ALA A 98 0.04 32.33 6.58
C ALA A 98 -1.47 32.09 6.51
N GLY A 99 -2.20 32.59 7.50
CA GLY A 99 -3.66 32.64 7.50
C GLY A 99 -4.33 31.27 7.59
N SER A 100 -5.57 31.17 7.12
CA SER A 100 -6.41 29.97 7.18
C SER A 100 -6.18 28.94 6.05
N GLY A 101 -4.97 28.88 5.47
CA GLY A 101 -4.53 27.79 4.59
C GLY A 101 -4.01 28.21 3.20
N ASP A 102 -2.92 27.57 2.76
CA ASP A 102 -2.31 27.53 1.41
C ASP A 102 -1.18 28.54 1.09
N THR A 103 -1.10 29.67 1.81
CA THR A 103 -0.04 30.65 1.53
C THR A 103 1.26 30.26 2.22
N VAL A 104 2.17 29.65 1.46
CA VAL A 104 3.53 29.32 1.91
C VAL A 104 4.38 30.58 2.07
N LEU A 105 4.80 30.87 3.31
CA LEU A 105 5.78 31.92 3.64
C LEU A 105 7.21 31.41 3.46
N ALA A 106 7.51 30.19 3.94
CA ALA A 106 8.82 29.55 3.78
C ALA A 106 8.67 28.02 3.76
N GLY A 107 9.67 27.34 3.18
CA GLY A 107 9.66 25.89 2.98
C GLY A 107 9.14 25.46 1.59
N PRO A 108 8.95 24.14 1.36
CA PRO A 108 9.20 23.08 2.32
C PRO A 108 10.68 22.97 2.69
N ILE A 109 10.95 22.55 3.92
CA ILE A 109 12.21 21.92 4.28
C ILE A 109 11.96 20.45 4.62
N ASP A 110 12.82 19.57 4.14
CA ASP A 110 12.81 18.16 4.51
C ASP A 110 13.46 18.04 5.90
N ILE A 111 12.76 17.37 6.82
CA ILE A 111 13.21 17.15 8.20
C ILE A 111 13.17 15.66 8.52
N PHE A 112 13.96 15.24 9.49
CA PHE A 112 14.06 13.84 9.89
C PHE A 112 13.98 13.70 11.41
N LEU A 113 13.05 12.88 11.90
CA LEU A 113 12.97 12.53 13.31
C LEU A 113 13.76 11.22 13.54
N SER A 114 14.86 11.33 14.29
CA SER A 114 15.73 10.21 14.62
C SER A 114 15.04 9.19 15.53
N GLY A 115 15.33 7.91 15.28
CA GLY A 115 14.93 6.79 16.13
C GLY A 115 15.52 6.83 17.54
N GLU A 116 14.80 6.28 18.51
CA GLU A 116 15.41 5.83 19.77
C GLU A 116 15.79 4.34 19.68
N GLY A 117 16.94 3.96 20.23
CA GLY A 117 17.41 2.57 20.27
C GLY A 117 18.34 2.18 19.12
N PRO A 118 18.82 0.92 19.09
CA PRO A 118 19.71 0.45 18.02
C PRO A 118 18.96 0.37 16.68
N ILE A 119 19.68 0.63 15.58
CA ILE A 119 19.11 0.40 14.24
C ILE A 119 18.64 -1.06 14.09
N SER A 120 17.56 -1.26 13.34
CA SER A 120 17.02 -2.57 13.03
C SER A 120 16.28 -2.54 11.69
N PHE A 121 16.11 -3.71 11.06
CA PHE A 121 15.25 -3.84 9.89
C PHE A 121 13.84 -4.20 10.34
N ASN A 122 12.81 -3.71 9.63
CA ASN A 122 11.40 -4.03 9.87
C ASN A 122 11.07 -5.53 9.70
N VAL A 123 11.99 -6.28 9.07
CA VAL A 123 11.89 -7.71 8.83
C VAL A 123 13.26 -8.38 9.04
N GLU A 124 13.23 -9.62 9.50
CA GLU A 124 14.43 -10.48 9.53
C GLU A 124 14.78 -10.99 8.13
N ARG A 125 13.76 -11.27 7.32
CA ARG A 125 13.89 -11.80 5.97
C ARG A 125 13.08 -10.99 4.97
N PHE A 126 13.64 -10.77 3.79
CA PHE A 126 12.97 -10.04 2.71
C PHE A 126 13.11 -10.78 1.38
N THR A 127 12.02 -10.88 0.61
CA THR A 127 12.06 -11.44 -0.75
C THR A 127 11.82 -10.33 -1.76
N THR A 128 12.75 -10.17 -2.70
CA THR A 128 12.65 -9.13 -3.74
C THR A 128 11.72 -9.55 -4.89
N LYS A 129 11.54 -8.67 -5.88
CA LYS A 129 10.96 -9.07 -7.18
C LYS A 129 11.82 -10.16 -7.82
N ASN A 130 11.20 -10.99 -8.66
CA ASN A 130 11.95 -12.00 -9.40
C ASN A 130 12.97 -11.32 -10.34
N ALA A 131 14.19 -11.84 -10.33
CA ALA A 131 15.20 -11.58 -11.36
C ALA A 131 15.05 -12.59 -12.49
N ARG A 132 15.67 -12.31 -13.63
CA ARG A 132 15.84 -13.28 -14.72
C ARG A 132 17.32 -13.48 -15.02
N GLU A 133 17.69 -14.73 -15.22
CA GLU A 133 18.98 -15.13 -15.77
C GLU A 133 19.35 -14.31 -17.02
N ALA A 134 20.59 -13.81 -17.04
CA ALA A 134 21.15 -12.96 -18.09
C ALA A 134 20.48 -11.59 -18.30
N GLU A 135 19.54 -11.17 -17.44
CA GLU A 135 18.98 -9.82 -17.43
C GLU A 135 19.52 -8.99 -16.24
N LYS A 136 19.59 -7.68 -16.42
CA LYS A 136 19.96 -6.77 -15.31
C LYS A 136 18.90 -6.82 -14.23
N PHE A 137 19.35 -6.91 -12.99
CA PHE A 137 18.51 -6.89 -11.80
C PHE A 137 18.89 -5.74 -10.88
N GLU A 138 17.88 -5.10 -10.28
CA GLU A 138 18.03 -4.11 -9.22
C GLU A 138 16.87 -4.20 -8.21
N ALA A 139 17.18 -4.10 -6.92
CA ALA A 139 16.21 -3.95 -5.82
C ALA A 139 16.83 -3.12 -4.68
N ARG A 140 16.00 -2.37 -3.94
CA ARG A 140 16.45 -1.53 -2.81
C ARG A 140 15.95 -2.13 -1.49
N VAL A 141 16.82 -2.13 -0.47
CA VAL A 141 16.48 -2.59 0.89
C VAL A 141 16.64 -1.53 1.97
N SER A 142 17.22 -0.37 1.63
CA SER A 142 17.47 0.69 2.60
C SER A 142 16.21 1.27 3.23
N GLY A 143 15.06 1.20 2.54
CA GLY A 143 13.77 1.60 3.08
C GLY A 143 13.21 0.66 4.17
N LEU A 144 13.78 -0.53 4.33
CA LEU A 144 13.38 -1.47 5.39
C LEU A 144 14.04 -1.17 6.73
N LEU A 145 15.06 -0.29 6.75
CA LEU A 145 15.76 0.07 7.97
C LEU A 145 14.91 1.05 8.78
N HIS A 146 14.92 0.86 10.09
CA HIS A 146 14.23 1.69 11.05
C HIS A 146 15.16 2.00 12.24
N HIS A 147 14.80 3.02 13.02
CA HIS A 147 15.60 3.63 14.09
C HIS A 147 16.94 4.24 13.65
N ALA A 148 17.11 4.57 12.37
CA ALA A 148 18.32 5.25 11.93
C ALA A 148 18.50 6.58 12.69
N PRO A 149 19.69 6.87 13.24
CA PRO A 149 19.94 8.12 13.95
C PRO A 149 19.93 9.31 12.98
N ASP A 150 20.32 9.09 11.73
CA ASP A 150 20.36 10.09 10.66
C ASP A 150 20.34 9.38 9.27
N PRO A 151 20.24 10.11 8.15
CA PRO A 151 20.12 9.51 6.82
C PRO A 151 21.45 8.98 6.25
N ASN A 152 22.57 9.04 6.98
CA ASN A 152 23.91 8.65 6.49
C ASN A 152 24.23 7.16 6.68
N THR A 153 23.23 6.34 7.00
CA THR A 153 23.44 4.89 7.18
C THR A 153 23.98 4.25 5.90
N LYS A 154 25.04 3.46 6.04
CA LYS A 154 25.72 2.77 4.93
C LYS A 154 25.40 1.29 4.92
N TYR A 155 25.29 0.73 3.72
CA TYR A 155 24.96 -0.67 3.49
C TYR A 155 26.13 -1.42 2.86
N SER A 156 26.28 -2.71 3.21
CA SER A 156 27.27 -3.58 2.61
C SER A 156 26.78 -5.02 2.51
N LYS A 157 27.34 -5.76 1.55
CA LYS A 157 27.13 -7.21 1.42
C LYS A 157 27.97 -7.92 2.47
N GLU A 158 27.34 -8.48 3.49
CA GLU A 158 28.02 -9.25 4.52
C GLU A 158 28.32 -10.68 4.04
N SER A 159 27.32 -11.33 3.44
CA SER A 159 27.48 -12.65 2.82
C SER A 159 26.56 -12.80 1.61
N SER A 160 26.90 -13.72 0.71
CA SER A 160 26.06 -14.08 -0.45
C SER A 160 26.44 -15.48 -0.94
N ASP A 161 25.44 -16.30 -1.28
CA ASP A 161 25.65 -17.56 -2.01
C ASP A 161 25.78 -17.36 -3.53
N ALA A 162 25.56 -16.13 -4.01
CA ALA A 162 25.64 -15.75 -5.40
C ALA A 162 26.84 -14.83 -5.69
N ASP A 163 27.55 -15.13 -6.77
CA ASP A 163 28.71 -14.39 -7.27
C ASP A 163 28.33 -13.12 -8.05
N TRP A 164 27.13 -13.11 -8.64
CA TRP A 164 26.65 -12.00 -9.47
C TRP A 164 26.14 -10.78 -8.68
N VAL A 165 25.89 -10.93 -7.37
CA VAL A 165 25.24 -9.88 -6.57
C VAL A 165 26.25 -8.87 -6.05
N SER A 166 25.95 -7.59 -6.27
CA SER A 166 26.60 -6.45 -5.62
C SER A 166 25.61 -5.72 -4.72
N VAL A 167 26.09 -5.08 -3.65
CA VAL A 167 25.30 -4.21 -2.77
C VAL A 167 26.01 -2.87 -2.68
N SER A 168 25.32 -1.78 -3.05
CA SER A 168 25.84 -0.42 -2.94
C SER A 168 25.77 0.10 -1.50
N GLU A 169 26.52 1.17 -1.22
CA GLU A 169 26.45 1.89 0.05
C GLU A 169 25.06 2.44 0.39
N ASP A 170 24.17 2.60 -0.60
CA ASP A 170 22.80 3.11 -0.43
C ASP A 170 21.76 1.98 -0.31
N GLY A 171 22.23 0.73 -0.20
CA GLY A 171 21.36 -0.45 -0.02
C GLY A 171 20.69 -0.92 -1.31
N ILE A 172 21.31 -0.68 -2.47
CA ILE A 172 20.85 -1.22 -3.76
C ILE A 172 21.55 -2.54 -4.03
N ILE A 173 20.75 -3.60 -4.17
CA ILE A 173 21.16 -4.92 -4.66
C ILE A 173 21.13 -4.86 -6.19
N SER A 174 22.23 -5.22 -6.86
CA SER A 174 22.28 -5.22 -8.32
C SER A 174 23.18 -6.31 -8.91
N GLY A 175 22.99 -6.60 -10.20
CA GLY A 175 23.85 -7.50 -10.96
C GLY A 175 23.14 -8.20 -12.13
N ILE A 176 23.76 -9.24 -12.67
CA ILE A 176 23.22 -10.06 -13.77
C ILE A 176 23.28 -11.54 -13.34
N PRO A 177 22.14 -12.19 -13.04
CA PRO A 177 22.16 -13.57 -12.58
C PRO A 177 22.76 -14.53 -13.60
N SER A 178 23.64 -15.40 -13.13
CA SER A 178 24.36 -16.42 -13.92
C SER A 178 23.57 -17.73 -14.10
N GLY A 179 22.48 -17.92 -13.34
CA GLY A 179 21.62 -19.11 -13.43
C GLY A 179 20.30 -18.93 -12.66
N SER A 180 19.35 -19.83 -12.90
CA SER A 180 18.03 -19.82 -12.24
C SER A 180 18.02 -20.51 -10.86
N GLY A 181 17.02 -20.21 -10.03
CA GLY A 181 16.88 -20.71 -8.67
C GLY A 181 16.57 -19.56 -7.71
N SER A 182 17.42 -19.37 -6.70
CA SER A 182 17.35 -18.25 -5.78
C SER A 182 18.75 -17.88 -5.30
N SER A 183 19.03 -16.59 -5.16
CA SER A 183 20.22 -16.09 -4.47
C SER A 183 19.85 -15.62 -3.07
N LYS A 184 20.67 -15.94 -2.07
CA LYS A 184 20.52 -15.50 -0.68
C LYS A 184 21.69 -14.61 -0.29
N ILE A 185 21.37 -13.46 0.28
CA ILE A 185 22.33 -12.40 0.62
C ILE A 185 22.03 -11.90 2.02
N THR A 186 23.04 -11.82 2.90
CA THR A 186 22.92 -11.08 4.15
C THR A 186 23.47 -9.67 3.93
N ILE A 187 22.65 -8.66 4.19
CA ILE A 187 23.01 -7.24 4.04
C ILE A 187 23.16 -6.63 5.42
N ARG A 188 24.26 -5.91 5.64
CA ARG A 188 24.54 -5.16 6.87
C ARG A 188 24.31 -3.67 6.65
N ALA A 189 23.56 -3.05 7.56
CA ALA A 189 23.48 -1.60 7.72
C ALA A 189 24.42 -1.15 8.84
N THR A 190 25.08 0.00 8.66
CA THR A 190 25.96 0.63 9.66
C THR A 190 25.63 2.11 9.75
N ALA A 191 25.08 2.54 10.88
CA ALA A 191 24.72 3.93 11.12
C ALA A 191 25.93 4.78 11.53
N SER A 192 25.73 6.11 11.57
CA SER A 192 26.75 7.09 11.95
C SER A 192 27.27 6.94 13.39
N ASP A 193 26.41 6.48 14.30
CA ASP A 193 26.76 6.12 15.69
C ASP A 193 27.48 4.77 15.82
N ARG A 194 27.70 4.08 14.69
CA ARG A 194 28.31 2.75 14.53
C ARG A 194 27.43 1.58 14.99
N SER A 195 26.16 1.81 15.31
CA SER A 195 25.21 0.71 15.47
C SER A 195 25.02 -0.03 14.13
N THR A 196 24.76 -1.34 14.20
CA THR A 196 24.63 -2.19 13.01
C THR A 196 23.40 -3.07 13.09
N ALA A 197 22.77 -3.32 11.95
CA ALA A 197 21.70 -4.31 11.78
C ALA A 197 21.96 -5.15 10.53
N THR A 198 21.31 -6.31 10.46
CA THR A 198 21.42 -7.22 9.32
C THR A 198 20.05 -7.70 8.87
N VAL A 199 19.89 -7.96 7.58
CA VAL A 199 18.69 -8.55 6.99
C VAL A 199 19.08 -9.62 5.98
N ASP A 200 18.38 -10.75 5.99
CA ASP A 200 18.53 -11.81 5.01
C ASP A 200 17.61 -11.56 3.82
N VAL A 201 18.19 -11.43 2.63
CA VAL A 201 17.47 -11.13 1.40
C VAL A 201 17.51 -12.32 0.45
N THR A 202 16.35 -12.71 -0.06
CA THR A 202 16.23 -13.70 -1.13
C THR A 202 15.87 -13.01 -2.44
N VAL A 203 16.64 -13.28 -3.49
CA VAL A 203 16.32 -12.89 -4.87
C VAL A 203 15.94 -14.15 -5.66
N PRO A 204 14.65 -14.39 -5.94
CA PRO A 204 14.24 -15.47 -6.83
C PRO A 204 14.75 -15.19 -8.24
N VAL A 205 15.29 -16.20 -8.92
CA VAL A 205 15.81 -16.05 -10.28
C VAL A 205 15.12 -17.03 -11.21
N VAL A 206 14.36 -16.52 -12.18
CA VAL A 206 13.76 -17.35 -13.22
C VAL A 206 14.74 -17.59 -14.37
N ALA A 207 14.63 -18.75 -15.02
CA ALA A 207 15.43 -19.07 -16.19
C ALA A 207 15.16 -18.11 -17.35
N SER A 208 16.17 -17.97 -18.22
CA SER A 208 16.06 -17.14 -19.42
C SER A 208 14.86 -17.57 -20.30
N GLY A 209 14.16 -16.59 -20.86
CA GLY A 209 12.99 -16.81 -21.73
C GLY A 209 11.72 -17.38 -21.08
N LYS A 210 11.68 -17.59 -19.75
CA LYS A 210 10.47 -18.03 -19.03
C LYS A 210 9.57 -16.85 -18.62
N PRO A 211 8.29 -17.05 -18.28
CA PRO A 211 7.51 -15.98 -17.64
C PRO A 211 8.20 -15.52 -16.35
N LEU A 212 8.26 -14.19 -16.12
CA LEU A 212 8.88 -13.64 -14.90
C LEU A 212 8.11 -14.03 -13.64
N VAL A 213 6.79 -14.12 -13.78
CA VAL A 213 5.83 -14.41 -12.72
C VAL A 213 4.94 -15.53 -13.23
N THR A 214 4.83 -16.62 -12.48
CA THR A 214 3.95 -17.77 -12.77
C THR A 214 2.94 -18.03 -11.65
N GLU A 215 3.24 -17.49 -10.47
CA GLU A 215 2.37 -17.42 -9.31
C GLU A 215 2.30 -15.95 -8.88
N LEU A 216 1.09 -15.46 -8.61
CA LEU A 216 0.82 -14.09 -8.20
C LEU A 216 0.07 -14.10 -6.87
N LYS A 217 0.63 -13.45 -5.86
CA LYS A 217 -0.02 -13.27 -4.57
C LYS A 217 -0.63 -11.89 -4.45
N VAL A 218 -1.94 -11.82 -4.19
CA VAL A 218 -2.71 -10.59 -4.13
C VAL A 218 -3.30 -10.45 -2.73
N LEU A 219 -3.05 -9.31 -2.09
CA LEU A 219 -3.59 -8.97 -0.77
C LEU A 219 -4.55 -7.78 -0.89
N SER A 220 -5.74 -7.89 -0.32
CA SER A 220 -6.60 -6.73 -0.01
C SER A 220 -6.46 -6.40 1.47
N LEU A 221 -6.26 -5.12 1.81
CA LEU A 221 -6.08 -4.69 3.21
C LEU A 221 -6.55 -3.25 3.43
N ASN A 222 -7.57 -3.07 4.27
CA ASN A 222 -7.91 -1.78 4.88
C ASN A 222 -6.88 -1.44 5.98
N LEU A 223 -6.37 -0.20 5.97
CA LEU A 223 -5.35 0.27 6.91
C LEU A 223 -5.89 0.87 8.22
N TRP A 224 -7.18 1.11 8.39
CA TRP A 224 -7.77 1.75 9.58
C TRP A 224 -7.23 3.15 9.85
N TYR A 225 -7.70 4.13 9.08
CA TYR A 225 -7.20 5.51 9.08
C TYR A 225 -5.68 5.56 8.90
N GLY A 226 -5.15 4.81 7.93
CA GLY A 226 -3.72 4.70 7.69
C GLY A 226 -2.94 3.96 8.78
N GLY A 227 -3.62 3.35 9.75
CA GLY A 227 -3.08 2.60 10.88
C GLY A 227 -2.93 3.44 12.15
N THR A 228 -3.31 4.72 12.09
CA THR A 228 -3.00 5.73 13.11
C THR A 228 -3.60 5.46 14.49
N LYS A 229 -4.49 4.48 14.62
CA LYS A 229 -5.07 4.01 15.87
C LYS A 229 -4.15 3.06 16.65
N VAL A 230 -3.07 2.60 16.04
CA VAL A 230 -2.07 1.72 16.66
C VAL A 230 -0.71 2.42 16.69
N ASN A 231 -0.05 2.39 17.83
CA ASN A 231 1.29 2.95 18.01
C ASN A 231 2.27 2.28 17.03
N ASP A 232 3.12 3.08 16.38
CA ASP A 232 4.17 2.58 15.47
C ASP A 232 3.60 1.72 14.30
N TYR A 233 2.39 2.07 13.87
CA TYR A 233 1.66 1.37 12.80
C TYR A 233 2.47 1.22 11.51
N ASN A 234 3.29 2.21 11.13
CA ASN A 234 3.99 2.16 9.85
C ASN A 234 5.00 1.01 9.77
N ARG A 235 5.79 0.81 10.84
CA ARG A 235 6.71 -0.34 10.95
C ARG A 235 5.94 -1.65 10.85
N LYS A 236 4.84 -1.75 11.60
CA LYS A 236 3.98 -2.94 11.65
C LYS A 236 3.36 -3.25 10.30
N GLN A 237 2.89 -2.24 9.56
CA GLN A 237 2.37 -2.38 8.19
C GLN A 237 3.44 -2.89 7.22
N ILE A 238 4.63 -2.28 7.23
CA ILE A 238 5.74 -2.70 6.36
C ILE A 238 6.10 -4.16 6.64
N SER A 239 6.23 -4.53 7.92
CA SER A 239 6.55 -5.91 8.33
C SER A 239 5.45 -6.90 7.93
N ALA A 240 4.18 -6.58 8.22
CA ALA A 240 3.04 -7.41 7.88
C ALA A 240 2.94 -7.65 6.35
N ILE A 241 3.12 -6.62 5.53
CA ILE A 241 3.04 -6.74 4.08
C ILE A 241 4.25 -7.52 3.53
N ALA A 242 5.46 -7.22 3.98
CA ALA A 242 6.67 -7.94 3.57
C ALA A 242 6.57 -9.44 3.89
N ASN A 243 6.10 -9.78 5.10
CA ASN A 243 5.97 -11.16 5.57
C ASN A 243 4.78 -11.92 4.95
N SER A 244 3.77 -11.22 4.43
CA SER A 244 2.64 -11.85 3.71
C SER A 244 3.09 -12.58 2.43
N GLY A 245 4.23 -12.16 1.87
CA GLY A 245 4.72 -12.61 0.59
C GLY A 245 3.90 -12.11 -0.61
N ALA A 246 2.95 -11.19 -0.42
CA ALA A 246 2.15 -10.59 -1.47
C ALA A 246 3.02 -9.95 -2.56
N ASP A 247 2.57 -9.99 -3.80
CA ASP A 247 3.21 -9.33 -4.95
C ASP A 247 2.49 -8.01 -5.30
N ILE A 248 1.17 -7.98 -5.09
CA ILE A 248 0.30 -6.82 -5.30
C ILE A 248 -0.56 -6.68 -4.05
N VAL A 249 -0.70 -5.45 -3.56
CA VAL A 249 -1.59 -5.13 -2.44
C VAL A 249 -2.53 -3.99 -2.84
N GLY A 250 -3.83 -4.24 -2.74
CA GLY A 250 -4.87 -3.21 -2.78
C GLY A 250 -5.10 -2.69 -1.37
N LEU A 251 -4.87 -1.39 -1.16
CA LEU A 251 -4.98 -0.72 0.13
C LEU A 251 -6.21 0.19 0.17
N GLN A 252 -6.90 0.23 1.31
CA GLN A 252 -8.03 1.14 1.59
C GLN A 252 -7.72 1.93 2.87
N GLU A 253 -8.40 3.06 3.06
CA GLU A 253 -8.07 4.02 4.15
C GLU A 253 -6.61 4.46 4.14
N SER A 254 -6.01 4.48 2.95
CA SER A 254 -4.60 4.73 2.71
C SER A 254 -4.36 6.19 2.30
N THR A 255 -4.96 7.12 3.03
CA THR A 255 -4.88 8.57 2.75
C THR A 255 -3.44 9.12 2.93
N HIS A 256 -3.19 10.40 2.62
CA HIS A 256 -1.95 11.12 2.99
C HIS A 256 -0.62 10.45 2.58
N GLY A 257 -0.61 9.67 1.49
CA GLY A 257 0.59 9.03 0.97
C GLY A 257 1.01 7.74 1.68
N HIS A 258 0.17 7.16 2.56
CA HIS A 258 0.51 5.93 3.30
C HIS A 258 0.94 4.79 2.38
N ALA A 259 0.28 4.59 1.23
CA ALA A 259 0.67 3.54 0.30
C ALA A 259 2.03 3.81 -0.34
N THR A 260 2.34 5.08 -0.65
CA THR A 260 3.66 5.46 -1.17
C THR A 260 4.76 5.25 -0.13
N GLN A 261 4.50 5.58 1.14
CA GLN A 261 5.43 5.32 2.24
C GLN A 261 5.75 3.83 2.38
N ILE A 262 4.73 2.97 2.39
CA ILE A 262 4.91 1.51 2.47
C ILE A 262 5.66 1.00 1.22
N ALA A 263 5.29 1.43 0.02
CA ALA A 263 5.95 1.00 -1.20
C ALA A 263 7.41 1.43 -1.25
N ASP A 264 7.73 2.65 -0.84
CA ASP A 264 9.10 3.16 -0.79
C ASP A 264 9.94 2.33 0.18
N ALA A 265 9.42 2.02 1.37
CA ALA A 265 10.09 1.15 2.34
C ALA A 265 10.42 -0.23 1.75
N LEU A 266 9.48 -0.84 1.03
CA LEU A 266 9.63 -2.14 0.39
C LEU A 266 10.47 -2.11 -0.91
N GLY A 267 10.79 -0.92 -1.44
CA GLY A 267 11.40 -0.78 -2.77
C GLY A 267 10.44 -1.16 -3.92
N TRP A 268 9.14 -1.00 -3.70
CA TRP A 268 8.05 -1.34 -4.61
C TRP A 268 7.53 -0.10 -5.36
N GLN A 269 6.61 -0.31 -6.28
CA GLN A 269 5.89 0.75 -6.97
C GLN A 269 4.56 1.05 -6.26
N SER A 270 4.09 2.29 -6.36
CA SER A 270 2.77 2.69 -5.87
C SER A 270 1.95 3.44 -6.92
N TRP A 271 0.64 3.27 -6.83
CA TRP A 271 -0.38 4.22 -7.24
C TRP A 271 -1.14 4.64 -5.99
N GLN A 272 -1.15 5.94 -5.70
CA GLN A 272 -1.81 6.54 -4.55
C GLN A 272 -3.09 7.23 -5.03
N GLY A 273 -4.24 6.75 -4.58
CA GLY A 273 -5.51 7.46 -4.75
C GLY A 273 -5.81 8.35 -3.54
N GLY A 274 -7.03 8.90 -3.46
CA GLY A 274 -7.45 9.68 -2.29
C GLY A 274 -7.56 8.83 -1.04
N ASP A 275 -8.28 7.70 -1.15
CA ASP A 275 -8.48 6.73 -0.07
C ASP A 275 -7.88 5.36 -0.41
N SER A 276 -8.17 4.86 -1.61
CA SER A 276 -7.69 3.55 -2.06
C SER A 276 -6.41 3.68 -2.88
N SER A 277 -5.52 2.70 -2.75
CA SER A 277 -4.22 2.68 -3.40
C SER A 277 -3.81 1.28 -3.83
N ILE A 278 -2.81 1.18 -4.71
CA ILE A 278 -2.20 -0.09 -5.12
C ILE A 278 -0.70 0.02 -4.92
N ILE A 279 -0.11 -0.98 -4.26
CA ILE A 279 1.34 -1.17 -4.26
C ILE A 279 1.69 -2.47 -4.95
N SER A 280 2.82 -2.49 -5.68
CA SER A 280 3.22 -3.60 -6.52
C SER A 280 4.73 -3.82 -6.46
N ARG A 281 5.12 -5.06 -6.18
CA ARG A 281 6.51 -5.53 -6.28
C ARG A 281 7.06 -5.41 -7.71
N TYR A 282 6.19 -5.41 -8.70
CA TYR A 282 6.52 -5.31 -10.12
C TYR A 282 6.16 -3.93 -10.71
N PRO A 283 6.80 -3.52 -11.82
CA PRO A 283 6.52 -2.23 -12.47
C PRO A 283 5.04 -2.01 -12.81
N ILE A 284 4.52 -0.82 -12.48
CA ILE A 284 3.19 -0.37 -12.93
C ILE A 284 3.38 0.26 -14.30
N SER A 285 2.83 -0.38 -15.34
CA SER A 285 2.98 0.07 -16.73
C SER A 285 2.11 1.27 -17.09
N GLU A 286 0.91 1.33 -16.50
CA GLU A 286 -0.10 2.35 -16.79
C GLU A 286 -0.89 2.68 -15.52
N LYS A 287 -1.31 3.95 -15.40
CA LYS A 287 -2.10 4.45 -14.28
C LYS A 287 -3.37 5.06 -14.83
N TYR A 288 -4.52 4.56 -14.39
CA TYR A 288 -5.81 5.16 -14.67
C TYR A 288 -6.19 6.10 -13.52
N GLY A 289 -6.93 7.17 -13.82
CA GLY A 289 -7.47 8.05 -12.79
C GLY A 289 -8.53 7.34 -11.95
N ALA A 290 -8.83 7.88 -10.76
CA ALA A 290 -9.93 7.38 -9.96
C ALA A 290 -11.26 7.50 -10.73
N VAL A 291 -12.10 6.46 -10.64
CA VAL A 291 -13.47 6.51 -11.20
C VAL A 291 -14.24 7.54 -10.39
N THR A 292 -14.61 8.65 -11.04
CA THR A 292 -15.40 9.71 -10.41
C THR A 292 -16.83 9.71 -10.95
N LYS A 293 -17.78 9.98 -10.04
CA LYS A 293 -19.24 10.00 -10.21
C LYS A 293 -19.75 10.07 -11.66
N THR A 294 -20.46 9.04 -12.11
CA THR A 294 -21.35 9.09 -13.28
C THR A 294 -22.77 8.68 -12.88
N SER A 295 -23.76 9.54 -13.15
CA SER A 295 -25.13 9.37 -12.65
C SER A 295 -25.80 8.11 -13.22
N VAL A 296 -26.00 7.09 -12.39
CA VAL A 296 -26.87 5.95 -12.66
C VAL A 296 -28.06 6.00 -11.70
N ALA A 297 -29.28 5.96 -12.24
CA ALA A 297 -30.52 5.93 -11.46
C ALA A 297 -30.89 4.49 -11.12
N VAL A 298 -31.23 4.22 -9.86
CA VAL A 298 -31.62 2.89 -9.38
C VAL A 298 -33.08 2.92 -8.91
N LYS A 299 -33.90 1.92 -9.26
CA LYS A 299 -35.31 1.75 -8.81
C LYS A 299 -35.46 0.49 -7.92
N ASP A 300 -36.51 0.50 -7.08
CA ASP A 300 -37.02 -0.53 -6.14
C ASP A 300 -36.45 -0.59 -4.72
N ALA A 301 -37.35 -0.77 -3.73
CA ALA A 301 -37.17 -0.44 -2.31
C ALA A 301 -37.49 -1.61 -1.35
N ASP A 302 -36.55 -1.88 -0.45
CA ASP A 302 -36.64 -2.66 0.79
C ASP A 302 -35.72 -1.97 1.84
N ALA A 303 -35.98 -2.09 3.14
CA ALA A 303 -35.29 -1.29 4.17
C ALA A 303 -33.75 -1.49 4.24
N ILE A 304 -33.24 -2.71 3.96
CA ILE A 304 -31.79 -2.97 3.85
C ILE A 304 -31.23 -2.30 2.59
N MET A 305 -31.96 -2.40 1.46
CA MET A 305 -31.62 -1.73 0.21
C MET A 305 -31.67 -0.19 0.34
N ASP A 306 -32.54 0.35 1.18
CA ASP A 306 -32.60 1.78 1.48
C ASP A 306 -31.37 2.24 2.27
N THR A 307 -30.84 1.44 3.19
CA THR A 307 -29.57 1.73 3.87
C THR A 307 -28.40 1.66 2.90
N GLU A 308 -28.32 0.61 2.07
CA GLU A 308 -27.28 0.47 1.04
C GLU A 308 -27.30 1.61 0.01
N ARG A 309 -28.50 2.05 -0.40
CA ARG A 309 -28.66 3.18 -1.32
C ARG A 309 -28.34 4.52 -0.65
N ARG A 310 -28.77 4.72 0.61
CA ARG A 310 -28.41 5.93 1.38
C ARG A 310 -26.91 6.02 1.62
N ALA A 311 -26.23 4.88 1.79
CA ALA A 311 -24.78 4.79 1.86
C ALA A 311 -24.08 5.01 0.50
N SER A 312 -24.83 5.16 -0.61
CA SER A 312 -24.32 5.30 -1.98
C SER A 312 -23.50 4.12 -2.53
N ARG A 313 -23.29 3.05 -1.74
CA ARG A 313 -22.44 1.89 -2.07
C ARG A 313 -22.89 1.17 -3.34
N VAL A 314 -24.20 0.97 -3.50
CA VAL A 314 -24.78 0.32 -4.70
C VAL A 314 -24.42 1.09 -5.98
N ARG A 315 -24.50 2.42 -5.94
CA ARG A 315 -24.16 3.24 -7.10
C ARG A 315 -22.67 3.20 -7.37
N GLN A 316 -21.83 3.29 -6.33
CA GLN A 316 -20.38 3.27 -6.46
C GLN A 316 -19.89 1.96 -7.10
N ILE A 317 -20.39 0.79 -6.67
CA ILE A 317 -19.95 -0.47 -7.27
C ILE A 317 -20.36 -0.58 -8.75
N GLN A 318 -21.54 -0.07 -9.10
CA GLN A 318 -22.00 -0.04 -10.50
C GLN A 318 -21.12 0.89 -11.36
N GLU A 319 -20.73 2.05 -10.84
CA GLU A 319 -19.81 2.97 -11.52
C GLU A 319 -18.42 2.32 -11.71
N ILE A 320 -17.87 1.67 -10.68
CA ILE A 320 -16.57 0.99 -10.74
C ILE A 320 -16.61 -0.14 -11.78
N VAL A 321 -17.57 -1.06 -11.67
CA VAL A 321 -17.67 -2.19 -12.60
C VAL A 321 -17.99 -1.73 -14.03
N GLY A 322 -18.80 -0.67 -14.18
CA GLY A 322 -19.05 -0.04 -15.47
C GLY A 322 -17.79 0.56 -16.10
N ALA A 323 -16.95 1.25 -15.32
CA ALA A 323 -15.68 1.77 -15.78
C ALA A 323 -14.66 0.66 -16.13
N MET A 324 -14.82 -0.53 -15.56
CA MET A 324 -14.00 -1.70 -15.86
C MET A 324 -14.45 -2.48 -17.11
N ALA A 325 -15.55 -2.11 -17.77
CA ALA A 325 -16.16 -2.92 -18.83
C ALA A 325 -15.18 -3.34 -19.94
N ASP A 326 -14.35 -2.40 -20.44
CA ASP A 326 -13.36 -2.71 -21.48
C ASP A 326 -12.26 -3.67 -20.99
N ALA A 327 -11.82 -3.51 -19.74
CA ALA A 327 -10.86 -4.42 -19.12
C ALA A 327 -11.48 -5.82 -18.93
N LEU A 328 -12.72 -5.90 -18.47
CA LEU A 328 -13.46 -7.15 -18.30
C LEU A 328 -13.73 -7.88 -19.62
N ASN A 329 -13.92 -7.14 -20.70
CA ASN A 329 -14.06 -7.69 -22.06
C ASN A 329 -12.72 -8.19 -22.63
N ASN A 330 -11.60 -7.65 -22.15
CA ASN A 330 -10.24 -8.03 -22.56
C ASN A 330 -9.55 -9.01 -21.58
N ALA A 331 -10.29 -9.55 -20.61
CA ALA A 331 -9.74 -10.34 -19.50
C ALA A 331 -8.99 -11.61 -19.95
N ASP A 332 -9.34 -12.19 -21.10
CA ASP A 332 -8.65 -13.35 -21.68
C ASP A 332 -7.21 -13.06 -22.12
N LYS A 333 -6.88 -11.77 -22.33
CA LYS A 333 -5.53 -11.32 -22.69
C LYS A 333 -4.80 -10.72 -21.51
N VAL A 334 -5.49 -9.88 -20.73
CA VAL A 334 -4.95 -9.21 -19.55
C VAL A 334 -5.90 -9.51 -18.39
N PRO A 335 -5.54 -10.40 -17.46
CA PRO A 335 -6.40 -10.72 -16.33
C PRO A 335 -6.73 -9.49 -15.50
N VAL A 336 -7.93 -9.49 -14.94
CA VAL A 336 -8.47 -8.38 -14.13
C VAL A 336 -8.58 -8.83 -12.69
N LEU A 337 -8.20 -7.96 -11.77
CA LEU A 337 -8.39 -8.09 -10.33
C LEU A 337 -9.22 -6.90 -9.85
N LEU A 338 -10.17 -7.14 -8.96
CA LEU A 338 -10.90 -6.12 -8.21
C LEU A 338 -10.79 -6.46 -6.72
N THR A 339 -10.16 -5.59 -5.95
CA THR A 339 -9.89 -5.81 -4.53
C THR A 339 -10.36 -4.65 -3.70
N GLY A 340 -10.81 -4.91 -2.48
CA GLY A 340 -11.00 -3.86 -1.48
C GLY A 340 -11.93 -4.25 -0.35
N ASP A 341 -12.05 -3.33 0.60
CA ASP A 341 -13.16 -3.22 1.54
C ASP A 341 -14.38 -2.63 0.82
N PHE A 342 -15.46 -3.41 0.74
CA PHE A 342 -16.71 -3.01 0.09
C PHE A 342 -17.72 -2.47 1.10
N ASN A 343 -17.38 -2.53 2.39
CA ASN A 343 -18.17 -2.07 3.52
C ASN A 343 -19.58 -2.68 3.53
N ALA A 344 -19.74 -3.88 2.96
CA ALA A 344 -20.99 -4.59 2.84
C ALA A 344 -20.73 -6.09 2.68
N PRO A 345 -21.56 -6.97 3.25
CA PRO A 345 -21.35 -8.41 3.20
C PRO A 345 -21.46 -9.02 1.80
N SER A 346 -21.04 -10.28 1.68
CA SER A 346 -21.25 -11.05 0.46
C SER A 346 -22.66 -11.63 0.38
N HIS A 347 -23.28 -11.55 -0.79
CA HIS A 347 -24.48 -12.32 -1.13
C HIS A 347 -24.23 -13.83 -1.14
N LEU A 348 -22.97 -14.26 -1.25
CA LEU A 348 -22.59 -15.67 -1.13
C LEU A 348 -22.49 -16.13 0.33
N ASP A 349 -22.37 -15.19 1.28
CA ASP A 349 -22.20 -15.51 2.70
C ASP A 349 -23.55 -15.48 3.42
N TRP A 350 -24.44 -14.55 3.04
CA TRP A 350 -25.78 -14.43 3.58
C TRP A 350 -26.72 -15.42 2.89
N THR A 351 -26.96 -16.55 3.56
CA THR A 351 -27.80 -17.66 3.12
C THR A 351 -28.74 -18.08 4.24
N ASP A 352 -29.75 -18.89 3.95
CA ASP A 352 -30.62 -19.43 5.00
C ASP A 352 -29.84 -20.26 6.04
N ALA A 353 -28.78 -20.96 5.60
CA ALA A 353 -27.92 -21.77 6.47
C ALA A 353 -27.08 -20.93 7.44
N THR A 354 -26.77 -19.68 7.10
CA THR A 354 -25.97 -18.76 7.93
C THR A 354 -26.85 -17.73 8.67
N SER A 355 -28.18 -17.82 8.54
CA SER A 355 -29.13 -16.84 9.10
C SER A 355 -28.97 -16.57 10.60
N SER A 356 -28.60 -17.57 11.39
CA SER A 356 -28.35 -17.41 12.84
C SER A 356 -27.22 -16.43 13.15
N SER A 357 -26.25 -16.30 12.25
CA SER A 357 -25.13 -15.35 12.35
C SER A 357 -25.51 -13.96 11.82
N HIS A 358 -26.56 -13.86 11.01
CA HIS A 358 -27.00 -12.61 10.36
C HIS A 358 -28.31 -12.09 10.93
N CYS A 359 -28.44 -12.08 12.26
CA CYS A 359 -29.63 -11.58 12.97
C CYS A 359 -30.95 -12.28 12.59
N GLY A 360 -30.89 -13.54 12.13
CA GLY A 360 -32.03 -14.31 11.66
C GLY A 360 -32.42 -14.02 10.20
N ILE A 361 -31.64 -13.22 9.49
CA ILE A 361 -31.87 -12.91 8.06
C ILE A 361 -31.18 -13.98 7.23
N GLY A 362 -31.96 -14.67 6.39
CA GLY A 362 -31.48 -15.71 5.49
C GLY A 362 -30.82 -15.16 4.24
N GLN A 363 -31.13 -15.77 3.08
CA GLN A 363 -30.55 -15.33 1.82
C GLN A 363 -30.81 -13.85 1.53
N PHE A 364 -29.75 -13.10 1.24
CA PHE A 364 -29.84 -11.69 0.86
C PHE A 364 -28.86 -11.35 -0.27
N ASP A 365 -29.39 -10.82 -1.38
CA ASP A 365 -28.61 -10.48 -2.56
C ASP A 365 -27.95 -9.09 -2.41
N TRP A 366 -26.90 -9.02 -1.58
CA TRP A 366 -26.08 -7.81 -1.39
C TRP A 366 -25.58 -7.25 -2.75
N PRO A 367 -26.02 -6.05 -3.18
CA PRO A 367 -25.68 -5.54 -4.51
C PRO A 367 -24.18 -5.30 -4.70
N THR A 368 -23.48 -4.89 -3.64
CA THR A 368 -22.03 -4.61 -3.62
C THR A 368 -21.18 -5.82 -3.99
N SER A 369 -21.60 -7.03 -3.63
CA SER A 369 -20.92 -8.26 -4.01
C SER A 369 -21.54 -8.93 -5.24
N LYS A 370 -22.84 -8.73 -5.49
CA LYS A 370 -23.55 -9.31 -6.64
C LYS A 370 -23.18 -8.65 -7.97
N VAL A 371 -23.03 -7.32 -8.01
CA VAL A 371 -22.71 -6.57 -9.24
C VAL A 371 -21.38 -7.02 -9.89
N PRO A 372 -20.27 -7.24 -9.15
CA PRO A 372 -19.05 -7.82 -9.71
C PRO A 372 -19.27 -9.20 -10.36
N ILE A 373 -20.02 -10.09 -9.69
CA ILE A 373 -20.28 -11.44 -10.19
C ILE A 373 -21.15 -11.41 -11.45
N ASP A 374 -22.20 -10.58 -11.46
CA ASP A 374 -23.07 -10.40 -12.63
C ASP A 374 -22.31 -9.83 -13.84
N ALA A 375 -21.20 -9.10 -13.61
CA ALA A 375 -20.28 -8.63 -14.66
C ALA A 375 -19.23 -9.68 -15.10
N GLY A 376 -19.29 -10.88 -14.53
CA GLY A 376 -18.45 -12.02 -14.87
C GLY A 376 -17.10 -12.06 -14.15
N LEU A 377 -16.95 -11.35 -13.02
CA LEU A 377 -15.87 -11.61 -12.08
C LEU A 377 -16.21 -12.82 -11.20
N THR A 378 -15.19 -13.43 -10.60
CA THR A 378 -15.33 -14.54 -9.65
C THR A 378 -14.75 -14.15 -8.29
N ASP A 379 -15.47 -14.45 -7.20
CA ASP A 379 -14.96 -14.31 -5.82
C ASP A 379 -13.91 -15.40 -5.57
N ALA A 380 -12.63 -15.01 -5.54
CA ALA A 380 -11.53 -15.98 -5.42
C ALA A 380 -11.54 -16.72 -4.08
N TYR A 381 -12.09 -16.11 -3.03
CA TYR A 381 -12.18 -16.76 -1.73
C TYR A 381 -13.24 -17.85 -1.76
N ARG A 382 -14.45 -17.52 -2.23
CA ARG A 382 -15.58 -18.48 -2.27
C ARG A 382 -15.46 -19.55 -3.33
N GLU A 383 -14.67 -19.33 -4.38
CA GLU A 383 -14.32 -20.42 -5.30
C GLU A 383 -13.54 -21.55 -4.61
N LEU A 384 -12.67 -21.21 -3.65
CA LEU A 384 -11.89 -22.20 -2.89
C LEU A 384 -12.62 -22.68 -1.62
N HIS A 385 -13.49 -21.84 -1.04
CA HIS A 385 -14.21 -22.10 0.21
C HIS A 385 -15.73 -21.93 0.02
N PRO A 386 -16.42 -22.83 -0.70
CA PRO A 386 -17.79 -22.61 -1.14
C PRO A 386 -18.85 -22.66 -0.04
N ASP A 387 -18.52 -23.19 1.15
CA ASP A 387 -19.46 -23.28 2.29
C ASP A 387 -19.20 -22.14 3.29
N PRO A 388 -20.07 -21.10 3.35
CA PRO A 388 -19.92 -19.98 4.27
C PRO A 388 -20.23 -20.32 5.73
N ALA A 389 -20.92 -21.43 6.01
CA ALA A 389 -21.14 -21.89 7.38
C ALA A 389 -19.91 -22.60 7.94
N ALA A 390 -19.20 -23.36 7.10
CA ALA A 390 -17.97 -24.03 7.48
C ALA A 390 -16.77 -23.06 7.57
N ASP A 391 -16.68 -22.10 6.64
CA ASP A 391 -15.66 -21.06 6.65
C ASP A 391 -16.29 -19.67 6.43
N PRO A 392 -16.69 -18.97 7.49
CA PRO A 392 -17.29 -17.63 7.39
C PRO A 392 -16.32 -16.58 6.86
N ALA A 393 -15.03 -16.76 7.13
CA ALA A 393 -13.96 -15.87 6.68
C ALA A 393 -14.14 -14.38 7.04
N ASN A 394 -14.75 -14.11 8.20
CA ASN A 394 -15.03 -12.76 8.69
C ASN A 394 -13.75 -11.91 8.71
N THR A 395 -13.80 -10.76 8.02
CA THR A 395 -12.69 -9.80 7.90
C THR A 395 -12.91 -8.58 8.79
N TRP A 396 -14.17 -8.21 9.03
CA TRP A 396 -14.59 -7.21 10.01
C TRP A 396 -15.16 -7.92 11.25
N SER A 397 -14.75 -7.62 12.48
CA SER A 397 -13.55 -6.89 12.90
C SER A 397 -12.82 -7.66 14.00
N PRO A 398 -11.47 -7.79 13.95
CA PRO A 398 -10.70 -8.26 15.09
C PRO A 398 -10.68 -7.30 16.30
N ILE A 399 -11.06 -6.02 16.13
CA ILE A 399 -10.95 -4.98 17.17
C ILE A 399 -12.31 -4.59 17.73
N TYR A 400 -13.31 -4.36 16.87
CA TYR A 400 -14.65 -3.95 17.27
C TYR A 400 -15.57 -5.16 17.46
N LEU A 401 -15.80 -5.56 18.71
CA LEU A 401 -16.63 -6.71 19.05
C LEU A 401 -18.11 -6.36 19.27
N ASN A 402 -18.39 -5.08 19.54
CA ASN A 402 -19.73 -4.55 19.73
C ASN A 402 -19.93 -3.35 18.79
N ASN A 403 -21.20 -3.11 18.47
CA ASN A 403 -21.62 -2.05 17.58
C ASN A 403 -22.37 -0.97 18.36
N ASP A 404 -21.68 0.13 18.61
CA ASP A 404 -22.22 1.28 19.37
C ASP A 404 -23.32 2.00 18.60
N ASP A 405 -23.30 2.00 17.26
CA ASP A 405 -24.37 2.57 16.43
C ASP A 405 -25.70 1.82 16.62
N TYR A 406 -25.63 0.58 17.11
CA TYR A 406 -26.80 -0.27 17.40
C TYR A 406 -26.94 -0.60 18.88
N ASN A 407 -26.69 0.38 19.76
CA ASN A 407 -26.84 0.28 21.21
C ASN A 407 -25.94 -0.80 21.86
N GLY A 408 -24.71 -0.93 21.38
CA GLY A 408 -23.71 -1.86 21.94
C GLY A 408 -24.06 -3.34 21.71
N ARG A 409 -24.85 -3.65 20.67
CA ARG A 409 -25.11 -5.05 20.27
C ARG A 409 -23.82 -5.70 19.81
N LYS A 410 -23.76 -7.03 19.83
CA LYS A 410 -22.62 -7.75 19.23
C LYS A 410 -22.52 -7.38 17.75
N GLU A 411 -21.29 -7.11 17.31
CA GLU A 411 -21.00 -6.91 15.89
C GLU A 411 -21.31 -8.22 15.14
N PRO A 412 -22.07 -8.19 14.01
CA PRO A 412 -22.39 -9.39 13.23
C PRO A 412 -21.15 -10.12 12.69
N MET A 413 -20.00 -9.43 12.62
CA MET A 413 -18.72 -9.95 12.14
C MET A 413 -18.81 -10.48 10.72
N ASP A 414 -18.84 -9.61 9.72
CA ASP A 414 -19.01 -9.99 8.32
C ASP A 414 -17.68 -10.08 7.54
N ARG A 415 -17.68 -10.84 6.45
CA ARG A 415 -16.68 -10.71 5.40
C ARG A 415 -17.09 -9.59 4.46
N ILE A 416 -16.33 -8.50 4.49
CA ILE A 416 -16.57 -7.29 3.70
C ILE A 416 -15.38 -6.90 2.81
N ASP A 417 -14.26 -7.62 2.94
CA ASP A 417 -13.07 -7.45 2.11
C ASP A 417 -12.98 -8.57 1.07
N PHE A 418 -12.62 -8.22 -0.16
CA PHE A 418 -12.69 -9.15 -1.29
C PHE A 418 -11.48 -9.09 -2.22
N VAL A 419 -11.22 -10.22 -2.88
CA VAL A 419 -10.37 -10.32 -4.08
C VAL A 419 -11.18 -11.02 -5.16
N TYR A 420 -11.74 -10.25 -6.08
CA TYR A 420 -12.40 -10.73 -7.27
C TYR A 420 -11.44 -10.81 -8.45
N TYR A 421 -11.64 -11.75 -9.37
CA TYR A 421 -10.80 -11.89 -10.54
C TYR A 421 -11.56 -12.31 -11.80
N LYS A 422 -10.95 -12.08 -12.98
CA LYS A 422 -11.39 -12.60 -14.29
C LYS A 422 -10.19 -12.82 -15.20
N GLY A 423 -10.29 -13.80 -16.11
CA GLY A 423 -9.27 -14.11 -17.10
C GLY A 423 -8.36 -15.27 -16.71
N ASN A 424 -7.13 -15.31 -17.23
CA ASN A 424 -6.20 -16.44 -17.12
C ASN A 424 -5.49 -16.55 -15.75
N LEU A 425 -6.24 -16.43 -14.66
CA LEU A 425 -5.82 -16.68 -13.30
C LEU A 425 -6.56 -17.90 -12.76
N THR A 426 -5.89 -18.71 -11.93
CA THR A 426 -6.53 -19.81 -11.22
C THR A 426 -6.17 -19.71 -9.75
N PRO A 427 -7.12 -19.46 -8.83
CA PRO A 427 -6.81 -19.41 -7.42
C PRO A 427 -6.34 -20.79 -6.95
N LYS A 428 -5.25 -20.80 -6.18
CA LYS A 428 -4.62 -22.00 -5.63
C LYS A 428 -4.70 -22.06 -4.11
N LYS A 429 -4.71 -20.91 -3.46
CA LYS A 429 -4.87 -20.74 -2.02
C LYS A 429 -5.54 -19.41 -1.75
N SER A 430 -6.44 -19.37 -0.78
CA SER A 430 -7.00 -18.14 -0.21
C SER A 430 -7.10 -18.28 1.30
N GLU A 431 -6.83 -17.19 2.02
CA GLU A 431 -6.92 -17.12 3.48
C GLU A 431 -7.19 -15.68 3.94
N THR A 432 -7.82 -15.52 5.11
CA THR A 432 -7.79 -14.24 5.82
C THR A 432 -6.40 -14.06 6.44
N TYR A 433 -5.80 -12.88 6.28
CA TYR A 433 -4.45 -12.57 6.73
C TYR A 433 -4.48 -11.60 7.92
N MET A 434 -3.82 -11.98 9.00
CA MET A 434 -3.69 -11.20 10.22
C MET A 434 -2.42 -11.66 10.96
N VAL A 435 -1.72 -10.74 11.62
CA VAL A 435 -0.53 -11.05 12.40
C VAL A 435 -0.88 -11.05 13.89
N GLY A 436 -0.36 -12.03 14.63
CA GLY A 436 -0.55 -12.12 16.07
C GLY A 436 -2.01 -12.32 16.49
N ASN A 437 -2.32 -11.93 17.73
CA ASN A 437 -3.66 -12.00 18.31
C ASN A 437 -4.02 -10.59 18.82
N PRO A 438 -4.62 -9.72 17.97
CA PRO A 438 -4.94 -8.37 18.37
C PRO A 438 -5.92 -8.35 19.54
N LYS A 439 -5.69 -7.43 20.47
CA LYS A 439 -6.65 -7.12 21.53
C LYS A 439 -7.77 -6.24 20.97
N PRO A 440 -9.02 -6.46 21.39
CA PRO A 440 -10.12 -5.58 21.04
C PRO A 440 -9.99 -4.22 21.73
N GLU A 441 -10.86 -3.28 21.37
CA GLU A 441 -10.95 -2.04 22.14
C GLU A 441 -11.31 -2.29 23.63
N PRO A 442 -10.83 -1.44 24.55
CA PRO A 442 -9.98 -0.27 24.34
C PRO A 442 -8.46 -0.56 24.30
N ASP A 443 -8.03 -1.82 24.41
CA ASP A 443 -6.63 -2.20 24.63
C ASP A 443 -5.80 -2.41 23.33
N HIS A 444 -6.25 -1.85 22.21
CA HIS A 444 -5.70 -2.11 20.88
C HIS A 444 -4.45 -1.31 20.53
N SER A 445 -4.13 -0.25 21.28
CA SER A 445 -3.11 0.75 20.92
C SER A 445 -1.72 0.15 20.65
N ASP A 446 -1.38 -0.96 21.29
CA ASP A 446 -0.08 -1.62 21.16
C ASP A 446 -0.14 -2.96 20.40
N ASN A 447 -1.25 -3.24 19.71
CA ASN A 447 -1.38 -4.45 18.88
C ASN A 447 -0.26 -4.53 17.84
N GLU A 448 0.21 -5.74 17.56
CA GLU A 448 1.12 -6.00 16.43
C GLU A 448 0.40 -5.79 15.09
N TRP A 449 -0.88 -6.17 15.01
CA TRP A 449 -1.73 -5.92 13.86
C TRP A 449 -2.28 -4.48 13.89
N PRO A 450 -1.96 -3.64 12.89
CA PRO A 450 -2.22 -2.20 12.96
C PRO A 450 -3.55 -1.76 12.34
N THR A 451 -4.53 -2.67 12.21
CA THR A 451 -5.82 -2.42 11.57
C THR A 451 -6.93 -3.25 12.20
N ASP A 452 -8.16 -2.76 12.11
CA ASP A 452 -9.40 -3.39 12.56
C ASP A 452 -10.03 -4.30 11.49
N HIS A 453 -9.35 -4.53 10.36
CA HIS A 453 -9.69 -5.54 9.36
C HIS A 453 -8.67 -6.68 9.34
N LYS A 454 -9.11 -7.91 9.01
CA LYS A 454 -8.21 -8.92 8.46
C LYS A 454 -8.05 -8.67 6.95
N GLY A 455 -6.85 -8.86 6.43
CA GLY A 455 -6.64 -8.84 4.98
C GLY A 455 -7.20 -10.10 4.31
N VAL A 456 -7.33 -10.06 2.98
CA VAL A 456 -7.65 -11.24 2.16
C VAL A 456 -6.49 -11.52 1.23
N LEU A 457 -5.79 -12.64 1.45
CA LEU A 457 -4.63 -13.05 0.68
C LEU A 457 -5.02 -14.20 -0.26
N VAL A 458 -4.78 -14.01 -1.56
CA VAL A 458 -5.04 -15.04 -2.59
C VAL A 458 -3.78 -15.30 -3.39
N THR A 459 -3.44 -16.57 -3.56
CA THR A 459 -2.37 -17.03 -4.44
C THR A 459 -2.98 -17.55 -5.74
N PHE A 460 -2.67 -16.91 -6.86
CA PHE A 460 -3.09 -17.32 -8.19
C PHE A 460 -1.95 -18.00 -8.94
N LYS A 461 -2.26 -19.06 -9.68
CA LYS A 461 -1.43 -19.49 -10.82
C LYS A 461 -1.79 -18.65 -12.04
N ILE A 462 -0.80 -18.07 -12.71
CA ILE A 462 -0.99 -17.41 -14.00
C ILE A 462 -0.88 -18.46 -15.11
N SER A 463 -1.94 -18.61 -15.89
CA SER A 463 -1.91 -19.45 -17.09
C SER A 463 -1.44 -18.61 -18.28
N PRO A 464 -0.46 -19.06 -19.08
CA PRO A 464 -0.16 -18.39 -20.33
C PRO A 464 -1.40 -18.44 -21.23
N PRO A 465 -1.65 -17.41 -22.05
CA PRO A 465 -2.72 -17.47 -23.04
C PRO A 465 -2.53 -18.73 -23.91
N PRO A 466 -3.61 -19.41 -24.31
CA PRO A 466 -3.49 -20.61 -25.11
C PRO A 466 -2.70 -20.31 -26.39
N ASN A 467 -1.66 -21.10 -26.64
CA ASN A 467 -0.98 -21.08 -27.94
C ASN A 467 -2.00 -21.51 -28.99
N ILE A 468 -2.56 -20.56 -29.75
CA ILE A 468 -3.32 -20.89 -30.96
C ILE A 468 -2.31 -21.43 -31.97
N GLN A 469 -2.10 -22.75 -31.97
CA GLN A 469 -1.52 -23.41 -33.11
C GLN A 469 -2.60 -23.46 -34.20
N ILE A 470 -2.47 -22.62 -35.21
CA ILE A 470 -3.25 -22.76 -36.45
C ILE A 470 -2.78 -24.05 -37.12
N HIS A 471 -3.43 -25.17 -36.82
CA HIS A 471 -3.28 -26.38 -37.60
C HIS A 471 -4.12 -26.25 -38.89
N GLY A 472 -3.44 -25.95 -40.00
CA GLY A 472 -3.95 -26.18 -41.34
C GLY A 472 -4.68 -25.01 -41.99
N VAL A 473 -3.97 -24.30 -42.87
CA VAL A 473 -4.63 -23.64 -44.00
C VAL A 473 -5.01 -24.75 -44.98
N LEU A 474 -6.31 -25.04 -45.13
CA LEU A 474 -6.81 -25.84 -46.24
C LEU A 474 -6.42 -25.15 -47.55
N SER A 475 -5.42 -25.70 -48.24
CA SER A 475 -5.10 -25.30 -49.61
C SER A 475 -6.30 -25.64 -50.50
N ARG A 476 -6.81 -24.63 -51.22
CA ARG A 476 -7.84 -24.85 -52.24
C ARG A 476 -7.34 -25.89 -53.27
N PRO A 477 -8.20 -26.82 -53.74
CA PRO A 477 -7.82 -27.67 -54.86
C PRO A 477 -7.55 -26.82 -56.10
N ARG A 478 -6.46 -27.14 -56.81
CA ARG A 478 -6.15 -26.60 -58.14
C ARG A 478 -7.32 -26.89 -59.08
N PRO A 479 -7.81 -25.91 -59.88
CA PRO A 479 -8.73 -26.24 -60.95
C PRO A 479 -8.03 -27.12 -62.01
N PRO A 480 -8.75 -28.03 -62.68
CA PRO A 480 -8.17 -28.87 -63.71
C PRO A 480 -7.67 -28.01 -64.86
N SER A 481 -6.43 -28.28 -65.28
CA SER A 481 -5.84 -27.74 -66.50
C SER A 481 -6.62 -28.26 -67.71
N PHE A 482 -7.16 -27.33 -68.51
CA PHE A 482 -7.54 -27.57 -69.91
C PHE A 482 -6.41 -27.14 -70.82
#